data_AF-A0A345UN82-F1
#
_entry.id   AF-A0A345UN82-F1
#
_cell.length_a   1.000
_cell.length_b   1.000
_cell.length_c   1.000
_cell.angle_alpha   90.00
_cell.angle_beta   90.00
_cell.angle_gamma   90.00
#
_symmetry.space_group_name_H-M   'P 1'
#
loop_
_entity.id
_entity.type
_entity.pdbx_description
1 polymer ?
#
loop_
_entity_poly.entity_id
_entity_poly.type
_entity_poly.pdbx_seq_one_letter_code
_entity_poly.pdbx_strand_id
1 'polypeptide(L)'
;MNTYPFPKGGAAELYDFSNLYELRNACYNLDTEKIIHYANSADTDEVISLLLVLEGEKKRALINGLSVASILDVAEDLHVSELANLLDELDERKRTQIMGQLSDHTLYRLGSMKKLFLKSRTE
;
A
#
# COMPACT_ATOMS: atom_id res chain seq x y z
N MET A 1 -17.27 -17.22 15.06
CA MET A 1 -16.38 -17.39 13.88
C MET A 1 -16.68 -16.24 12.93
N ASN A 2 -15.84 -15.20 12.91
CA ASN A 2 -15.98 -14.09 11.96
C ASN A 2 -15.30 -14.49 10.66
N THR A 3 -16.09 -14.88 9.66
CA THR A 3 -15.63 -15.04 8.30
C THR A 3 -15.50 -13.65 7.69
N TYR A 4 -14.26 -13.14 7.64
CA TYR A 4 -13.95 -11.94 6.87
C TYR A 4 -14.19 -12.26 5.38
N PRO A 5 -14.73 -11.31 4.59
CA PRO A 5 -15.12 -11.56 3.20
C PRO A 5 -13.95 -11.66 2.22
N PHE A 6 -12.72 -11.74 2.71
CA PHE A 6 -11.53 -11.71 1.86
C PHE A 6 -11.06 -13.13 1.51
N PRO A 7 -10.88 -13.45 0.23
CA PRO A 7 -10.45 -14.76 -0.23
C PRO A 7 -8.98 -15.00 0.14
N LYS A 8 -8.70 -16.09 0.85
CA LYS A 8 -7.35 -16.49 1.25
C LYS A 8 -6.62 -17.17 0.08
N GLY A 9 -5.60 -16.54 -0.50
CA GLY A 9 -4.78 -17.16 -1.55
C GLY A 9 -3.43 -16.44 -1.71
N GLY A 10 -2.32 -17.18 -1.59
CA GLY A 10 -0.96 -16.66 -1.57
C GLY A 10 -0.44 -16.14 -2.93
N ALA A 11 0.68 -15.42 -2.85
CA ALA A 11 1.41 -14.58 -3.84
C ALA A 11 1.46 -14.94 -5.34
N ALA A 12 0.92 -16.08 -5.78
CA ALA A 12 0.81 -16.44 -7.20
C ALA A 12 -0.64 -16.47 -7.73
N GLU A 13 -1.65 -16.34 -6.85
CA GLU A 13 -3.07 -16.32 -7.21
C GLU A 13 -3.70 -14.91 -7.13
N LEU A 14 -2.91 -13.88 -6.78
CA LEU A 14 -3.42 -12.51 -6.57
C LEU A 14 -3.67 -11.70 -7.85
N TYR A 15 -3.54 -12.34 -9.00
CA TYR A 15 -4.14 -11.84 -10.25
C TYR A 15 -5.55 -12.37 -10.51
N ASP A 16 -6.15 -13.13 -9.58
CA ASP A 16 -7.55 -13.57 -9.68
C ASP A 16 -8.37 -13.15 -8.44
N PHE A 17 -8.32 -11.86 -8.11
CA PHE A 17 -9.61 -11.22 -7.89
C PHE A 17 -10.27 -11.20 -9.28
N SER A 18 -11.22 -12.11 -9.53
CA SER A 18 -12.00 -12.07 -10.77
C SER A 18 -12.68 -10.71 -10.99
N ASN A 19 -12.70 -9.80 -10.00
CA ASN A 19 -12.77 -8.37 -10.26
C ASN A 19 -12.29 -7.51 -9.06
N LEU A 20 -11.30 -6.61 -9.26
CA LEU A 20 -11.01 -5.51 -8.31
C LEU A 20 -12.28 -4.67 -7.99
N TYR A 21 -13.26 -4.69 -8.89
CA TYR A 21 -14.59 -4.13 -8.70
C TYR A 21 -15.36 -4.77 -7.52
N GLU A 22 -15.26 -6.09 -7.31
CA GLU A 22 -15.95 -6.76 -6.20
C GLU A 22 -15.32 -6.41 -4.87
N LEU A 23 -13.98 -6.38 -4.80
CA LEU A 23 -13.25 -5.91 -3.63
C LEU A 23 -13.61 -4.44 -3.31
N ARG A 24 -13.63 -3.58 -4.34
CA ARG A 24 -14.06 -2.19 -4.19
C ARG A 24 -15.48 -2.10 -3.63
N ASN A 25 -16.42 -2.87 -4.16
CA ASN A 25 -17.80 -2.90 -3.70
C ASN A 25 -17.92 -3.41 -2.25
N ALA A 26 -17.15 -4.42 -1.87
CA ALA A 26 -17.08 -4.89 -0.49
C ALA A 26 -16.58 -3.78 0.44
N CYS A 27 -15.47 -3.13 0.07
CA CYS A 27 -14.87 -2.05 0.84
C CYS A 27 -15.73 -0.76 0.90
N TYR A 28 -16.63 -0.55 -0.07
CA TYR A 28 -17.47 0.65 -0.12
C TYR A 28 -18.34 0.79 1.13
N ASN A 29 -18.98 -0.31 1.56
CA ASN A 29 -19.89 -0.32 2.71
C ASN A 29 -19.22 -0.72 4.04
N LEU A 30 -17.93 -1.10 4.00
CA LEU A 30 -17.19 -1.49 5.20
C LEU A 30 -16.64 -0.27 5.96
N ASP A 31 -16.72 -0.35 7.28
CA ASP A 31 -16.04 0.59 8.19
C ASP A 31 -14.53 0.54 7.96
N THR A 32 -13.92 1.72 7.88
CA THR A 32 -12.48 1.87 7.65
C THR A 32 -11.64 1.14 8.70
N GLU A 33 -12.07 1.13 9.96
CA GLU A 33 -11.38 0.41 11.04
C GLU A 33 -11.33 -1.11 10.81
N LYS A 34 -12.39 -1.69 10.24
CA LYS A 34 -12.43 -3.13 9.91
C LYS A 34 -11.48 -3.45 8.76
N ILE A 35 -11.41 -2.56 7.78
CA ILE A 35 -10.47 -2.69 6.65
C ILE A 35 -9.03 -2.62 7.15
N ILE A 36 -8.72 -1.65 8.02
CA ILE A 36 -7.39 -1.51 8.65
C ILE A 36 -7.04 -2.75 9.48
N HIS A 37 -7.98 -3.26 10.28
CA HIS A 37 -7.76 -4.43 11.11
C HIS A 37 -7.43 -5.66 10.24
N TYR A 38 -8.21 -5.87 9.18
CA TYR A 38 -7.95 -6.95 8.22
C TYR A 38 -6.58 -6.77 7.56
N ALA A 39 -6.28 -5.59 7.02
CA ALA A 39 -5.05 -5.34 6.28
C ALA A 39 -3.78 -5.54 7.12
N ASN A 40 -3.83 -5.31 8.44
CA ASN A 40 -2.71 -5.58 9.34
C ASN A 40 -2.45 -7.06 9.60
N SER A 41 -3.39 -7.93 9.25
CA SER A 41 -3.30 -9.39 9.38
C SER A 41 -3.29 -10.11 8.02
N ALA A 42 -3.37 -9.35 6.95
CA ALA A 42 -3.44 -9.80 5.57
C ALA A 42 -2.03 -9.97 4.99
N ASP A 43 -1.93 -10.75 3.92
CA ASP A 43 -0.67 -10.88 3.17
C ASP A 43 -0.39 -9.60 2.36
N THR A 44 0.88 -9.34 2.02
CA THR A 44 1.33 -8.12 1.33
C THR A 44 0.52 -7.81 0.08
N ASP A 45 0.22 -8.82 -0.73
CA ASP A 45 -0.52 -8.67 -1.98
C ASP A 45 -1.99 -8.30 -1.77
N GLU A 46 -2.61 -8.77 -0.69
CA GLU A 46 -3.97 -8.39 -0.32
C GLU A 46 -4.01 -6.91 0.10
N VAL A 47 -2.98 -6.46 0.84
CA VAL A 47 -2.81 -5.06 1.21
C VAL A 47 -2.60 -4.18 -0.02
N ILE A 48 -1.78 -4.61 -0.98
CA ILE A 48 -1.60 -3.92 -2.27
C ILE A 48 -2.94 -3.81 -3.01
N SER A 49 -3.71 -4.90 -3.07
CA SER A 49 -5.04 -4.91 -3.70
C SER A 49 -5.98 -3.91 -3.05
N LEU A 50 -5.98 -3.80 -1.71
CA LEU A 50 -6.76 -2.80 -0.98
C LEU A 50 -6.33 -1.37 -1.30
N LEU A 51 -5.02 -1.12 -1.40
CA LEU A 51 -4.48 0.20 -1.74
C LEU A 51 -4.84 0.63 -3.17
N LEU A 52 -5.02 -0.33 -4.09
CA LEU A 52 -5.44 -0.08 -5.47
C LEU A 52 -6.93 0.25 -5.60
N VAL A 53 -7.79 -0.37 -4.80
CA VAL A 53 -9.26 -0.20 -4.92
C VAL A 53 -9.82 0.93 -4.06
N LEU A 54 -9.13 1.29 -2.97
CA LEU A 54 -9.55 2.36 -2.08
C LEU A 54 -9.10 3.72 -2.62
N GLU A 55 -9.96 4.71 -2.43
CA GLU A 55 -9.72 6.08 -2.88
C GLU A 55 -9.98 7.07 -1.73
N GLY A 56 -9.39 8.27 -1.85
CA GLY A 56 -9.68 9.40 -0.98
C GLY A 56 -9.37 9.15 0.50
N GLU A 57 -10.33 9.46 1.38
CA GLU A 57 -10.14 9.38 2.83
C GLU A 57 -9.98 7.94 3.34
N LYS A 58 -10.66 6.96 2.73
CA LYS A 58 -10.51 5.55 3.13
C LYS A 58 -9.12 5.03 2.83
N LYS A 59 -8.54 5.38 1.68
CA LYS A 59 -7.17 5.02 1.32
C LYS A 59 -6.17 5.63 2.30
N ARG A 60 -6.28 6.93 2.58
CA ARG A 60 -5.41 7.62 3.54
C ARG A 60 -5.53 7.03 4.94
N ALA A 61 -6.74 6.73 5.39
CA ALA A 61 -6.96 6.10 6.68
C ALA A 61 -6.38 4.68 6.73
N LEU A 62 -6.48 3.90 5.63
CA LEU A 62 -5.81 2.61 5.54
C LEU A 62 -4.29 2.76 5.67
N ILE A 63 -3.67 3.61 4.86
CA ILE A 63 -2.21 3.85 4.86
C ILE A 63 -1.73 4.28 6.25
N ASN A 64 -2.46 5.20 6.90
CA ASN A 64 -2.11 5.67 8.24
C ASN A 64 -2.47 4.67 9.35
N GLY A 65 -3.39 3.74 9.10
CA GLY A 65 -3.74 2.65 10.02
C GLY A 65 -2.89 1.37 9.90
N LEU A 66 -2.16 1.19 8.80
CA LEU A 66 -1.27 0.03 8.61
C LEU A 66 -0.10 0.03 9.59
N SER A 67 0.39 -1.13 9.98
CA SER A 67 1.58 -1.24 10.81
C SER A 67 2.81 -0.80 10.02
N VAL A 68 3.87 -0.41 10.73
CA VAL A 68 5.14 -0.05 10.09
C VAL A 68 5.72 -1.22 9.32
N ALA A 69 5.61 -2.44 9.87
CA ALA A 69 6.06 -3.66 9.21
C ALA A 69 5.31 -3.91 7.89
N SER A 70 3.97 -3.84 7.92
CA SER A 70 3.16 -4.03 6.72
C SER A 70 3.48 -3.02 5.62
N ILE A 71 3.77 -1.76 5.98
CA ILE A 71 4.16 -0.75 5.00
C ILE A 71 5.55 -1.06 4.40
N LEU A 72 6.49 -1.53 5.22
CA LEU A 72 7.82 -1.91 4.72
C LEU A 72 7.75 -3.10 3.77
N ASP A 73 6.95 -4.11 4.10
CA ASP A 73 6.75 -5.29 3.23
C ASP A 73 6.13 -4.86 1.89
N VAL A 74 5.07 -4.05 1.92
CA VAL A 74 4.44 -3.48 0.72
C VAL A 74 5.40 -2.60 -0.07
N ALA A 75 6.28 -1.84 0.60
CA ALA A 75 7.21 -0.92 -0.07
C ALA A 75 8.27 -1.63 -0.92
N GLU A 76 8.67 -2.85 -0.55
CA GLU A 76 9.62 -3.63 -1.33
C GLU A 76 9.00 -4.10 -2.66
N ASP A 77 7.73 -4.51 -2.62
CA ASP A 77 7.00 -5.07 -3.79
C ASP A 77 6.35 -4.00 -4.68
N LEU A 78 6.11 -2.79 -4.17
CA LEU A 78 5.54 -1.71 -4.96
C LEU A 78 6.50 -1.17 -6.03
N HIS A 79 5.91 -0.74 -7.15
CA HIS A 79 6.63 0.09 -8.11
C HIS A 79 7.00 1.44 -7.47
N VAL A 80 8.13 2.00 -7.88
CA VAL A 80 8.72 3.18 -7.21
C VAL A 80 7.81 4.42 -7.23
N SER A 81 6.98 4.57 -8.27
CA SER A 81 5.98 5.64 -8.36
C SER A 81 4.84 5.46 -7.34
N GLU A 82 4.38 4.23 -7.16
CA GLU A 82 3.32 3.91 -6.19
C GLU A 82 3.84 4.05 -4.76
N LEU A 83 5.09 3.62 -4.52
CA LEU A 83 5.76 3.84 -3.25
C LEU A 83 5.91 5.34 -2.93
N ALA A 84 6.28 6.16 -3.92
CA ALA A 84 6.37 7.60 -3.72
C ALA A 84 5.00 8.21 -3.34
N ASN A 85 3.92 7.78 -4.01
CA ASN A 85 2.56 8.22 -3.69
C ASN A 85 2.14 7.76 -2.27
N LEU A 86 2.44 6.51 -1.91
CA LEU A 86 2.14 5.97 -0.58
C LEU A 86 2.87 6.78 0.51
N LEU A 87 4.15 7.11 0.29
CA LEU A 87 4.93 7.90 1.22
C LEU A 87 4.43 9.34 1.36
N ASP A 88 3.82 9.91 0.32
CA ASP A 88 3.20 11.24 0.37
C ASP A 88 1.87 11.25 1.13
N GLU A 89 1.13 10.14 1.07
CA GLU A 89 -0.13 9.96 1.82
C GLU A 89 0.06 9.62 3.31
N LEU A 90 1.29 9.29 3.74
CA LEU A 90 1.63 9.02 5.13
C LEU A 90 1.78 10.29 5.96
N ASP A 91 1.33 10.22 7.21
CA ASP A 91 1.62 11.23 8.22
C ASP A 91 3.14 11.41 8.41
N GLU A 92 3.58 12.66 8.60
CA GLU A 92 5.01 13.04 8.62
C GLU A 92 5.85 12.19 9.58
N ARG A 93 5.32 11.91 10.78
CA ARG A 93 6.01 11.09 11.79
C ARG A 93 6.24 9.67 11.30
N LYS A 94 5.20 9.08 10.70
CA LYS A 94 5.20 7.69 10.23
C LYS A 94 6.05 7.55 8.97
N ARG A 95 5.96 8.52 8.06
CA ARG A 95 6.84 8.63 6.89
C ARG A 95 8.32 8.67 7.30
N THR A 96 8.67 9.51 8.28
CA THR A 96 10.06 9.60 8.77
C THR A 96 10.54 8.27 9.36
N GLN A 97 9.67 7.59 10.11
CA GLN A 97 9.97 6.27 10.65
C GLN A 97 10.19 5.22 9.55
N ILE A 98 9.29 5.15 8.56
CA ILE A 98 9.40 4.22 7.43
C ILE A 98 10.66 4.50 6.61
N MET A 99 10.92 5.77 6.27
CA MET A 99 12.11 6.16 5.52
C MET A 99 13.42 5.78 6.22
N GLY A 100 13.44 5.74 7.55
CA GLY A 100 14.58 5.29 8.33
C GLY A 100 14.74 3.76 8.41
N GLN A 101 13.74 2.99 7.98
CA GLN A 101 13.71 1.52 8.04
C GLN A 101 13.66 0.85 6.66
N LEU A 102 13.42 1.61 5.59
CA LEU A 102 13.51 1.10 4.22
C LEU A 102 14.91 0.59 3.89
N SER A 103 14.98 -0.45 3.06
CA SER A 103 16.26 -0.97 2.58
C SER A 103 16.98 0.07 1.72
N ASP A 104 18.33 0.05 1.74
CA ASP A 104 19.15 0.92 0.88
C ASP A 104 18.81 0.77 -0.60
N HIS A 105 18.42 -0.43 -1.02
CA HIS A 105 17.96 -0.72 -2.38
C HIS A 105 16.68 0.04 -2.73
N THR A 106 15.68 0.01 -1.84
CA THR A 106 14.40 0.72 -2.03
C THR A 106 14.59 2.24 -1.97
N LEU A 107 15.44 2.73 -1.06
CA LEU A 107 15.84 4.14 -1.00
C LEU A 107 16.59 4.57 -2.29
N TYR A 108 17.46 3.72 -2.84
CA TYR A 108 18.15 3.99 -4.10
C TYR A 108 17.18 4.04 -5.29
N ARG A 109 16.18 3.14 -5.34
CA ARG A 109 15.10 3.18 -6.34
C ARG A 109 14.36 4.52 -6.27
N LEU A 110 13.94 4.95 -5.08
CA LEU A 110 13.28 6.25 -4.85
C LEU A 110 14.16 7.44 -5.24
N GLY A 111 15.44 7.42 -4.84
CA GLY A 111 16.41 8.48 -5.15
C GLY A 111 16.74 8.58 -6.65
N SER A 112 16.75 7.45 -7.35
CA SER A 112 16.98 7.38 -8.80
C SER A 112 15.85 8.04 -9.59
N MET A 113 14.60 7.89 -9.13
CA MET A 113 13.46 8.65 -9.65
C MET A 113 13.64 10.17 -9.47
N LYS A 114 14.08 10.61 -8.29
CA LYS A 114 14.27 12.05 -8.02
C LYS A 114 15.36 12.65 -8.92
N LYS A 115 16.44 11.91 -9.20
CA LYS A 115 17.47 12.31 -10.19
C LYS A 115 16.93 12.34 -11.62
N LEU A 116 16.07 11.40 -12.02
CA LEU A 116 15.45 11.39 -13.34
C LEU A 116 14.51 12.60 -13.55
N PHE A 117 13.71 12.95 -12.55
CA PHE A 117 12.82 14.14 -12.60
C PHE A 117 13.57 15.48 -12.62
N LEU A 118 14.75 15.55 -12.01
CA LEU A 118 15.61 16.74 -12.08
C LEU A 118 16.34 16.85 -13.42
N LYS A 119 16.73 15.73 -14.02
CA LYS A 119 17.43 15.72 -15.31
C LYS A 119 16.50 16.07 -16.49
N SER A 120 15.22 15.71 -16.41
CA SER A 120 14.21 16.01 -17.43
C SER A 120 13.66 17.44 -17.41
N ARG A 121 14.05 18.28 -16.44
CA ARG A 121 13.67 19.73 -16.40
C ARG A 121 14.78 20.66 -16.87
N THR A 122 15.92 20.13 -17.30
CA THR A 122 17.11 20.91 -17.72
C THR A 122 17.53 20.68 -19.17
N GLU A 123 16.69 20.07 -20.00
CA GLU A 123 16.90 19.97 -21.46
C GLU A 123 15.83 20.74 -22.22
#